data_AF-A0A8T3C2G9-F1
#
_entry.id   AF-A0A8T3C2G9-F1
#
_cell.length_a   1.000
_cell.length_b   1.000
_cell.length_c   1.000
_cell.angle_alpha   90.00
_cell.angle_beta   90.00
_cell.angle_gamma   90.00
#
_symmetry.space_group_name_H-M   'P 1'
#
loop_
_entity.id
_entity.type
_entity.pdbx_description
1 polymer ?
#
loop_
_entity_poly.entity_id
_entity_poly.type
_entity_poly.pdbx_seq_one_letter_code
_entity_poly.pdbx_strand_id
1 'polypeptide(L)'
;MLKRAPHILNQKIEVLDEKLSFIVNNLGYPLSSMVRFPQCMSYTTERVKLRHLMYDWLKERGKATTALALGSLIACSDKMFIKRFVSLHPDGPKVWENIKKALSSSE
;
A
#
# COMPACT_ATOMS: atom_id res chain seq x y z
N MET A 1 17.28 8.88 4.33
CA MET A 1 16.56 8.09 3.30
C MET A 1 17.52 7.17 2.56
N LEU A 2 18.46 7.72 1.80
CA LEU A 2 19.35 6.97 0.90
C LEU A 2 20.24 5.92 1.59
N LYS A 3 20.77 6.21 2.78
CA LYS A 3 21.54 5.21 3.58
C LYS A 3 20.73 3.95 3.93
N ARG A 4 19.40 4.05 4.05
CA ARG A 4 18.51 2.93 4.42
C ARG A 4 17.91 2.21 3.20
N ALA A 5 17.89 2.86 2.05
CA ALA A 5 17.32 2.35 0.81
C ALA A 5 18.14 2.86 -0.39
N PRO A 6 19.40 2.43 -0.53
CA PRO A 6 20.30 2.95 -1.58
C PRO A 6 19.82 2.59 -2.98
N HIS A 7 19.06 1.49 -3.12
CA HIS A 7 18.46 1.05 -4.39
C HIS A 7 17.50 2.08 -5.02
N ILE A 8 17.04 3.09 -4.27
CA ILE A 8 16.25 4.21 -4.80
C ILE A 8 17.05 4.95 -5.89
N LEU A 9 18.38 5.05 -5.73
CA LEU A 9 19.27 5.71 -6.70
C LEU A 9 19.33 4.97 -8.05
N ASN A 10 18.89 3.72 -8.10
CA ASN A 10 18.86 2.93 -9.33
C ASN A 10 17.54 3.11 -10.10
N GLN A 11 16.57 3.87 -9.57
CA GLN A 11 15.31 4.15 -10.25
C GLN A 11 15.41 5.44 -11.07
N LYS A 12 14.70 5.48 -12.20
CA LYS A 12 14.60 6.70 -13.01
C LYS A 12 13.81 7.78 -12.24
N ILE A 13 14.12 9.05 -12.49
CA ILE A 13 13.50 10.19 -11.80
C ILE A 13 11.99 10.17 -12.01
N GLU A 14 11.53 9.88 -13.22
CA GLU A 14 10.12 9.86 -13.59
C GLU A 14 9.35 8.80 -12.78
N VAL A 15 9.97 7.64 -12.56
CA VAL A 15 9.40 6.55 -11.75
C VAL A 15 9.32 6.94 -10.26
N LEU A 16 10.31 7.69 -9.77
CA LEU A 16 10.31 8.17 -8.39
C LEU A 16 9.21 9.23 -8.19
N ASP A 17 9.08 10.16 -9.12
CA ASP A 17 8.07 11.23 -9.08
C ASP A 17 6.65 10.67 -9.17
N GLU A 18 6.42 9.66 -10.01
CA GLU A 18 5.14 8.97 -10.10
C GLU A 18 4.78 8.27 -8.78
N LYS A 19 5.72 7.51 -8.20
CA LYS A 19 5.52 6.82 -6.91
C LYS A 19 5.28 7.80 -5.75
N LEU A 20 6.03 8.90 -5.73
CA LEU A 20 5.87 9.99 -4.76
C LEU A 20 4.48 10.61 -4.86
N SER A 21 4.08 11.00 -6.08
CA SER A 21 2.78 11.58 -6.36
C SER A 21 1.65 10.63 -5.97
N PHE A 22 1.79 9.35 -6.29
CA PHE A 22 0.82 8.34 -5.89
C PHE A 22 0.68 8.21 -4.37
N ILE A 23 1.79 8.12 -3.63
CA ILE A 23 1.76 7.95 -2.17
C ILE A 23 1.21 9.20 -1.47
N VAL A 24 1.59 10.39 -1.94
CA VAL A 24 1.20 11.66 -1.29
C VAL A 24 -0.19 12.10 -1.70
N ASN A 25 -0.46 12.17 -3.00
CA ASN A 25 -1.68 12.77 -3.53
C ASN A 25 -2.84 11.76 -3.58
N ASN A 26 -2.58 10.52 -4.01
CA ASN A 26 -3.65 9.53 -4.17
C ASN A 26 -3.97 8.80 -2.86
N LEU A 27 -2.97 8.51 -2.03
CA LEU A 27 -3.17 7.78 -0.76
C LEU A 27 -3.21 8.70 0.47
N GLY A 28 -2.86 9.98 0.33
CA GLY A 28 -2.89 10.95 1.41
C GLY A 28 -1.81 10.76 2.49
N TYR A 29 -0.76 9.97 2.24
CA TYR A 29 0.32 9.84 3.21
C TYR A 29 1.25 11.06 3.15
N PRO A 30 1.62 11.65 4.30
CA PRO A 30 2.58 12.75 4.30
C PRO A 30 3.96 12.25 3.87
N LEU A 31 4.75 13.13 3.24
CA LEU A 31 6.12 12.84 2.79
C LEU A 31 7.01 12.30 3.92
N SER A 32 6.76 12.72 5.17
CA SER A 32 7.43 12.20 6.37
C SER A 32 7.30 10.68 6.53
N SER A 33 6.22 10.07 6.05
CA SER A 33 6.02 8.62 6.05
C SER A 33 7.06 7.90 5.20
N MET A 34 7.40 8.49 4.05
CA MET A 34 8.41 7.96 3.13
C MET A 34 9.83 8.13 3.68
N VAL A 35 10.11 9.26 4.33
CA VAL A 35 11.40 9.46 5.03
C VAL A 35 11.58 8.43 6.15
N ARG A 36 10.50 8.10 6.88
CA ARG A 36 10.50 7.10 7.96
C ARG A 36 10.59 5.67 7.43
N PHE A 37 9.99 5.37 6.28
CA PHE A 37 9.98 4.05 5.65
C PHE A 37 10.34 4.14 4.15
N PRO A 38 11.62 4.40 3.81
CA PRO A 38 12.04 4.62 2.43
C PRO A 38 11.94 3.37 1.55
N GLN A 39 11.88 2.19 2.17
CA GLN A 39 11.64 0.93 1.46
C GLN A 39 10.26 0.88 0.79
N CYS A 40 9.35 1.84 1.06
CA CYS A 40 8.10 1.94 0.30
C CYS A 40 8.35 2.06 -1.21
N MET A 41 9.48 2.67 -1.62
CA MET A 41 9.85 2.86 -3.02
C MET A 41 10.24 1.56 -3.73
N SER A 42 10.47 0.48 -2.98
CA SER A 42 10.74 -0.86 -3.53
C SER A 42 9.49 -1.59 -3.99
N TYR A 43 8.30 -1.14 -3.57
CA TYR A 43 7.03 -1.79 -3.91
C TYR A 43 6.39 -1.16 -5.15
N THR A 44 5.58 -1.95 -5.85
CA THR A 44 4.82 -1.48 -7.01
C THR A 44 3.60 -0.68 -6.57
N THR A 45 3.17 0.27 -7.39
CA THR A 45 1.99 1.11 -7.14
C THR A 45 0.73 0.26 -7.04
N GLU A 46 0.59 -0.80 -7.84
CA GLU A 46 -0.55 -1.71 -7.83
C GLU A 46 -0.66 -2.43 -6.49
N ARG A 47 0.46 -2.93 -5.96
CA ARG A 47 0.50 -3.59 -4.66
C ARG A 47 0.06 -2.65 -3.54
N VAL A 48 0.57 -1.42 -3.57
CA VAL A 48 0.22 -0.40 -2.56
C VAL A 48 -1.27 -0.05 -2.69
N LYS A 49 -1.77 0.20 -3.90
CA LYS A 49 -3.17 0.53 -4.21
C LYS A 49 -4.13 -0.56 -3.73
N LEU A 50 -3.88 -1.80 -4.13
CA LEU A 50 -4.70 -2.96 -3.77
C LEU A 50 -4.84 -3.09 -2.24
N ARG A 51 -3.72 -2.97 -1.52
CA ARG A 51 -3.70 -3.08 -0.06
C ARG A 51 -4.37 -1.91 0.63
N HIS A 52 -4.23 -0.70 0.08
CA HIS A 52 -4.89 0.50 0.59
C HIS A 52 -6.41 0.38 0.47
N LEU A 53 -6.93 0.01 -0.69
CA LEU A 53 -8.36 -0.16 -0.91
C LEU A 53 -8.98 -1.19 0.05
N MET A 54 -8.28 -2.29 0.30
CA MET A 54 -8.75 -3.28 1.28
C MET A 54 -8.76 -2.72 2.70
N TYR A 55 -7.73 -1.95 3.06
CA TYR A 55 -7.64 -1.31 4.37
C TYR A 55 -8.71 -0.24 4.58
N ASP A 56 -8.98 0.59 3.58
CA ASP A 56 -10.06 1.59 3.63
C ASP A 56 -11.42 0.92 3.82
N TRP A 57 -11.71 -0.12 3.03
CA TRP A 57 -12.94 -0.89 3.16
C TRP A 57 -13.11 -1.50 4.58
N LEU A 58 -12.02 -1.97 5.19
CA LEU A 58 -12.03 -2.45 6.58
C LEU A 58 -12.24 -1.31 7.58
N LYS A 59 -11.62 -0.15 7.34
CA LYS A 59 -11.68 1.03 8.19
C LYS A 59 -13.11 1.62 8.22
N GLU A 60 -13.77 1.70 7.07
CA GLU A 60 -15.18 2.11 6.95
C GLU A 60 -16.13 1.22 7.76
N ARG A 61 -15.73 -0.04 8.02
CA ARG A 61 -16.49 -1.03 8.79
C ARG A 61 -16.03 -1.15 10.24
N GLY A 62 -15.14 -0.28 10.69
CA GLY A 62 -14.57 -0.31 12.05
C GLY A 62 -13.73 -1.56 12.33
N LYS A 63 -13.21 -2.25 11.30
CA LYS A 63 -12.39 -3.46 11.44
C LYS A 63 -10.89 -3.20 11.37
N ALA A 64 -10.46 -1.98 11.10
CA ALA A 64 -9.05 -1.60 11.07
C ALA A 64 -8.79 -0.30 11.86
N THR A 65 -7.63 -0.22 12.51
CA THR A 65 -7.17 0.98 13.22
C THR A 65 -7.03 2.15 12.25
N THR A 66 -7.45 3.36 12.61
CA THR A 66 -7.45 4.54 11.74
C THR A 66 -6.07 5.09 11.39
N ALA A 67 -5.05 4.83 12.23
CA ALA A 67 -3.71 5.42 12.15
C ALA A 67 -2.61 4.40 11.76
N LEU A 68 -2.89 3.49 10.83
CA LEU A 68 -1.90 2.50 10.39
C LEU A 68 -0.77 3.15 9.57
N ALA A 69 0.48 2.89 9.98
CA ALA A 69 1.65 3.32 9.22
C ALA A 69 1.74 2.60 7.86
N LEU A 70 2.18 3.32 6.81
CA LEU A 70 2.33 2.80 5.45
C LEU A 70 3.12 1.49 5.40
N GLY A 71 4.26 1.42 6.11
CA GLY A 71 5.10 0.22 6.15
C GLY A 71 4.37 -1.00 6.70
N SER A 72 3.52 -0.83 7.71
CA SER A 72 2.73 -1.94 8.29
C SER A 72 1.73 -2.53 7.31
N LEU A 73 1.27 -1.73 6.34
CA LEU A 73 0.33 -2.15 5.31
C LEU A 73 1.03 -2.89 4.16
N ILE A 74 2.15 -2.36 3.66
CA ILE A 74 2.73 -2.80 2.38
C ILE A 74 3.91 -3.77 2.50
N ALA A 75 4.58 -3.81 3.65
CA ALA A 75 5.82 -4.56 3.79
C ALA A 75 5.65 -6.08 3.94
N CYS A 76 4.51 -6.55 4.46
CA CYS A 76 4.32 -7.98 4.73
C CYS A 76 4.02 -8.78 3.45
N SER A 77 4.30 -10.09 3.43
CA SER A 77 3.91 -10.96 2.30
C SER A 77 2.39 -10.98 2.07
N ASP A 78 1.95 -11.44 0.91
CA ASP A 78 0.50 -11.51 0.59
C ASP A 78 -0.23 -12.48 1.50
N LYS A 79 0.37 -13.64 1.80
CA LYS A 79 -0.15 -14.59 2.78
C LYS A 79 -0.37 -13.93 4.14
N MET A 80 0.59 -13.13 4.60
CA MET A 80 0.49 -12.45 5.88
C MET A 80 -0.52 -11.30 5.84
N PHE A 81 -0.60 -10.58 4.71
CA PHE A 81 -1.59 -9.52 4.52
C PHE A 81 -3.02 -10.07 4.59
N ILE A 82 -3.27 -11.19 3.90
CA ILE A 82 -4.57 -11.86 3.92
C ILE A 82 -4.94 -12.24 5.35
N LYS A 83 -4.04 -12.93 6.05
CA LYS A 83 -4.28 -13.35 7.44
C LYS A 83 -4.52 -12.18 8.39
N ARG A 84 -3.81 -11.07 8.23
CA ARG A 84 -3.86 -9.92 9.16
C ARG A 84 -4.98 -8.94 8.89
N PHE A 85 -5.33 -8.73 7.62
CA PHE A 85 -6.27 -7.68 7.21
C PHE A 85 -7.51 -8.28 6.58
N VAL A 86 -7.34 -9.10 5.54
CA VAL A 86 -8.47 -9.65 4.78
C VAL A 86 -9.36 -10.52 5.68
N SER A 87 -8.78 -11.29 6.59
CA SER A 87 -9.51 -12.14 7.54
C SER A 87 -10.21 -11.38 8.68
N LEU A 88 -10.08 -10.05 8.80
CA LEU A 88 -10.74 -9.26 9.85
C LEU A 88 -12.26 -9.11 9.63
N HIS A 89 -12.75 -9.46 8.44
CA HIS A 89 -14.17 -9.44 8.11
C HIS A 89 -14.57 -10.72 7.37
N PRO A 90 -15.74 -11.32 7.64
CA PRO A 90 -16.22 -12.51 6.92
C PRO A 90 -16.24 -12.35 5.40
N ASP A 91 -16.74 -11.21 4.91
CA ASP A 91 -16.74 -10.89 3.47
C ASP A 91 -15.37 -10.47 2.90
N GLY A 92 -14.34 -10.36 3.74
CA GLY A 92 -13.04 -9.84 3.35
C GLY A 92 -12.42 -10.57 2.15
N PRO A 93 -12.36 -11.92 2.12
CA PRO A 93 -11.84 -12.66 0.97
C PRO A 93 -12.57 -12.37 -0.33
N LYS A 94 -13.91 -12.24 -0.27
CA LYS A 94 -14.73 -11.91 -1.45
C LYS A 94 -14.41 -10.50 -1.97
N VAL A 95 -14.35 -9.53 -1.07
CA VAL A 95 -14.03 -8.13 -1.43
C VAL A 95 -12.61 -8.00 -1.96
N TRP A 96 -11.64 -8.70 -1.36
CA TRP A 96 -10.26 -8.73 -1.82
C TRP A 96 -10.13 -9.20 -3.26
N GLU A 97 -10.80 -10.30 -3.63
CA GLU A 97 -10.81 -10.79 -5.01
C GLU A 97 -11.53 -9.82 -5.97
N ASN A 98 -12.60 -9.16 -5.52
CA ASN A 98 -13.27 -8.14 -6.33
C ASN A 98 -12.38 -6.93 -6.60
N ILE A 99 -11.63 -6.45 -5.59
CA ILE A 99 -10.68 -5.34 -5.76
C ILE A 99 -9.59 -5.75 -6.75
N LYS A 100 -9.02 -6.96 -6.63
CA LYS A 100 -8.01 -7.46 -7.58
C LYS A 100 -8.53 -7.44 -9.02
N LYS A 101 -9.74 -7.98 -9.24
CA LYS A 101 -10.36 -8.03 -10.56
C LYS A 101 -10.57 -6.63 -11.13
N ALA A 102 -11.10 -5.71 -10.32
CA ALA A 102 -11.32 -4.33 -10.74
C ALA A 102 -10.01 -3.63 -11.15
N LEU A 103 -8.91 -3.88 -10.43
CA LEU A 103 -7.60 -3.33 -10.77
C LEU A 103 -7.03 -3.95 -12.05
N SER A 104 -7.20 -5.26 -12.28
CA SER A 104 -6.74 -5.93 -13.51
C SER A 104 -7.57 -5.58 -14.75
N SER A 105 -8.79 -5.07 -14.58
CA SER A 105 -9.66 -4.65 -15.69
C SER A 105 -9.54 -3.17 -16.03
N SER A 106 -8.71 -2.42 -15.30
CA SER A 106 -8.49 -0.98 -15.50
C SER A 106 -7.16 -0.68 -16.20
N GLU A 107 -6.44 -1.71 -16.66
CA GLU A 107 -5.21 -1.63 -17.46
C GLU A 107 -5.49 -1.94 -18.94
#